data_AF-A0A9E4G361-F1
#
_entry.id   AF-A0A9E4G361-F1
#
_cell.length_a   1.000
_cell.length_b   1.000
_cell.length_c   1.000
_cell.angle_alpha   90.00
_cell.angle_beta   90.00
_cell.angle_gamma   90.00
#
_symmetry.space_group_name_H-M   'P 1'
#
loop_
_entity.id
_entity.type
_entity.pdbx_description
1 polymer ?
#
loop_
_entity_poly.entity_id
_entity_poly.type
_entity_poly.pdbx_seq_one_letter_code
_entity_poly.pdbx_strand_id
1 'polypeptide(L)'
;MDLLAGFALASLLGAFMLVRVILWTTNRAAETAVTRYFRASEHILDTGAPPPEWLAPPLRRRIFSAAPAEVTHDELLERLDDLFRFFEHCSFFEDEWAREQMLSQLTAIRQRWTKGDFT
;
A
#
# COMPACT_ATOMS: atom_id res chain seq x y z
N MET A 1 -39.55 -27.04 -18.39
CA MET A 1 -38.25 -27.20 -17.69
C MET A 1 -37.19 -26.24 -18.22
N ASP A 2 -37.36 -25.71 -19.44
CA ASP A 2 -36.37 -24.87 -20.12
C ASP A 2 -36.16 -23.47 -19.51
N LEU A 3 -37.20 -22.89 -18.90
CA LEU A 3 -37.09 -21.57 -18.23
C LEU A 3 -36.20 -21.60 -16.97
N LEU A 4 -36.28 -22.67 -16.18
CA LEU A 4 -35.44 -22.84 -14.99
C LEU A 4 -33.97 -23.08 -15.39
N ALA A 5 -33.74 -23.87 -16.44
CA ALA A 5 -32.41 -24.09 -16.99
C ALA A 5 -31.80 -22.79 -17.54
N GLY A 6 -32.58 -22.00 -18.29
CA GLY A 6 -32.16 -20.69 -18.78
C GLY A 6 -31.82 -19.70 -17.65
N PHE A 7 -32.64 -19.65 -16.60
CA PHE A 7 -32.39 -18.80 -15.44
C PHE A 7 -31.13 -19.23 -14.66
N ALA A 8 -30.94 -20.53 -14.44
CA ALA A 8 -29.76 -21.07 -13.78
C ALA A 8 -28.48 -20.75 -14.57
N LEU A 9 -28.51 -20.91 -15.90
CA LEU A 9 -27.37 -20.61 -16.76
C LEU A 9 -27.04 -19.11 -16.78
N ALA A 10 -28.06 -18.25 -16.87
CA ALA A 10 -27.88 -16.79 -16.76
C ALA A 10 -27.31 -16.38 -15.39
N SER A 11 -27.77 -17.01 -14.30
CA SER A 11 -27.28 -16.76 -12.95
C SER A 11 -25.80 -17.17 -12.79
N LEU A 12 -25.42 -18.34 -13.31
CA LEU A 12 -24.02 -18.79 -13.31
C LEU A 12 -23.11 -17.86 -14.12
N LEU A 13 -23.58 -17.40 -15.28
CA LEU A 13 -22.83 -16.50 -16.14
C LEU A 13 -22.65 -15.12 -15.49
N GLY A 14 -23.71 -14.62 -14.84
CA GLY A 14 -23.67 -13.40 -14.03
C GLY A 14 -22.70 -13.51 -12.86
N ALA A 15 -22.75 -14.60 -12.09
CA ALA A 15 -21.83 -14.85 -10.98
C ALA A 15 -20.38 -14.94 -11.47
N PHE A 16 -20.12 -15.63 -12.58
CA PHE A 16 -18.79 -15.74 -13.17
C PHE A 16 -18.23 -14.39 -13.62
N MET A 17 -19.04 -13.55 -14.28
CA MET A 17 -18.62 -12.20 -14.65
C MET A 17 -18.32 -11.34 -13.41
N LEU A 18 -19.15 -11.44 -12.37
CA LEU A 18 -18.96 -10.68 -11.15
C LEU A 18 -17.64 -11.07 -10.46
N VAL A 19 -17.34 -12.36 -10.36
CA VAL A 19 -16.04 -12.86 -9.85
C VAL A 19 -14.87 -12.33 -10.69
N ARG A 20 -14.98 -12.38 -12.02
CA ARG A 20 -13.95 -11.85 -12.93
C ARG A 20 -13.69 -10.35 -12.72
N VAL A 21 -14.75 -9.56 -12.57
CA VAL A 21 -14.63 -8.11 -12.31
C VAL A 21 -13.99 -7.86 -10.96
N ILE A 22 -14.39 -8.59 -9.91
CA ILE A 22 -13.76 -8.48 -8.57
C ILE A 22 -12.27 -8.80 -8.65
N LEU A 23 -11.90 -9.92 -9.29
CA LEU A 23 -10.49 -10.31 -9.42
C LEU A 23 -9.68 -9.28 -10.22
N TRP A 24 -10.26 -8.72 -11.27
CA TRP A 24 -9.60 -7.69 -12.07
C TRP A 24 -9.38 -6.39 -11.28
N THR A 25 -10.38 -5.95 -10.51
CA THR A 25 -10.25 -4.74 -9.69
C THR A 25 -9.29 -4.94 -8.52
N THR A 26 -9.31 -6.09 -7.85
CA THR A 26 -8.36 -6.39 -6.77
C THR A 26 -6.94 -6.51 -7.29
N ASN A 27 -6.72 -7.17 -8.44
CA ASN A 27 -5.37 -7.27 -9.00
C ASN A 27 -4.82 -5.90 -9.40
N ARG A 28 -5.64 -5.06 -10.03
CA ARG A 28 -5.25 -3.69 -10.39
C ARG A 28 -4.97 -2.81 -9.15
N ALA A 29 -5.77 -2.97 -8.10
CA ALA A 29 -5.54 -2.28 -6.83
C ALA A 29 -4.25 -2.77 -6.16
N ALA A 30 -3.99 -4.08 -6.19
CA ALA A 30 -2.77 -4.69 -5.66
C ALA A 30 -1.54 -4.18 -6.41
N GLU A 31 -1.54 -4.19 -7.75
CA GLU A 31 -0.44 -3.66 -8.57
C GLU A 31 -0.13 -2.20 -8.22
N THR A 32 -1.16 -1.37 -8.06
CA THR A 32 -0.98 0.05 -7.73
C THR A 32 -0.42 0.21 -6.32
N ALA A 33 -0.93 -0.56 -5.35
CA ALA A 33 -0.44 -0.53 -3.97
C ALA A 33 1.01 -1.00 -3.88
N VAL A 34 1.32 -2.15 -4.48
CA VAL A 34 2.68 -2.73 -4.55
C VAL A 34 3.65 -1.71 -5.14
N THR A 35 3.34 -1.15 -6.31
CA THR A 35 4.20 -0.16 -6.96
C THR A 35 4.47 1.04 -6.05
N ARG A 36 3.44 1.52 -5.35
CA ARG A 36 3.56 2.65 -4.44
C ARG A 36 4.47 2.34 -3.24
N TYR A 37 4.27 1.19 -2.59
CA TYR A 37 5.10 0.79 -1.43
C TYR A 37 6.55 0.54 -1.84
N PHE A 38 6.79 -0.14 -2.96
CA PHE A 38 8.14 -0.35 -3.47
C PHE A 38 8.83 0.97 -3.82
N ARG A 39 8.15 1.89 -4.52
CA ARG A 39 8.71 3.20 -4.85
C ARG A 39 9.02 4.04 -3.61
N ALA A 40 8.14 4.00 -2.61
CA ALA A 40 8.38 4.65 -1.33
C ALA A 40 9.61 4.05 -0.63
N SER A 41 9.72 2.72 -0.59
CA SER A 41 10.86 2.04 0.02
C SER A 41 12.17 2.35 -0.69
N GLU A 42 12.19 2.33 -2.02
CA GLU A 42 13.37 2.67 -2.82
C GLU A 42 13.84 4.09 -2.52
N HIS A 43 12.92 5.06 -2.49
CA HIS A 43 13.25 6.44 -2.15
C HIS A 43 13.81 6.58 -0.73
N ILE A 44 13.18 5.92 0.24
CA ILE A 44 13.59 5.95 1.65
C ILE A 44 14.97 5.32 1.84
N LEU A 45 15.24 4.20 1.17
CA LEU A 45 16.52 3.50 1.25
C LEU A 45 17.65 4.27 0.57
N ASP A 46 17.36 4.93 -0.56
CA ASP A 46 18.34 5.71 -1.32
C ASP A 46 18.67 7.04 -0.63
N THR A 47 17.64 7.76 -0.15
CA THR A 47 17.81 9.13 0.37
C THR A 47 17.83 9.24 1.88
N GLY A 48 17.34 8.23 2.60
CA GLY A 48 17.11 8.32 4.05
C GLY A 48 15.92 9.19 4.45
N ALA A 49 15.27 9.85 3.51
CA ALA A 49 14.23 10.85 3.72
C ALA A 49 12.83 10.33 3.40
N PRO A 50 11.77 10.92 3.99
CA PRO A 50 10.40 10.57 3.65
C PRO A 50 10.06 10.97 2.21
N PRO A 51 9.33 10.12 1.45
CA PRO A 51 8.92 10.44 0.09
C PRO A 51 8.11 11.75 0.03
N PRO A 52 8.25 12.54 -1.05
CA PRO A 52 7.53 13.82 -1.18
C PRO A 52 6.01 13.65 -1.17
N GLU A 53 5.51 12.51 -1.66
CA GLU A 53 4.10 12.14 -1.58
C GLU A 53 3.61 11.95 -0.15
N TRP A 54 4.50 11.67 0.81
CA TRP A 54 4.13 11.54 2.21
C TRP A 54 3.95 12.89 2.90
N LEU A 55 4.69 13.90 2.46
CA LEU A 55 4.62 15.27 2.99
C LEU A 55 3.34 15.98 2.57
N ALA A 56 2.62 15.47 1.56
CA ALA A 56 1.31 15.98 1.20
C ALA A 56 0.24 15.52 2.22
N PRO A 57 -0.58 16.45 2.77
CA PRO A 57 -1.68 16.06 3.63
C PRO A 57 -2.73 15.27 2.85
N PRO A 58 -3.39 14.29 3.48
CA PRO A 58 -4.41 13.49 2.82
C PRO A 58 -5.55 14.38 2.30
N LEU A 59 -6.07 14.05 1.11
CA LEU A 59 -7.14 14.80 0.42
C LEU A 59 -8.33 15.10 1.33
N ARG A 60 -8.71 14.15 2.20
CA ARG A 60 -9.78 14.35 3.19
C ARG A 60 -9.47 15.51 4.13
N ARG A 61 -8.24 15.63 4.65
CA ARG A 61 -7.87 16.74 5.52
C ARG A 61 -7.81 18.07 4.75
N ARG A 62 -7.42 18.06 3.46
CA ARG A 62 -7.47 19.27 2.60
C ARG A 62 -8.89 19.79 2.35
N ILE A 63 -9.87 18.89 2.19
CA ILE A 63 -11.25 19.28 1.87
C ILE A 63 -11.99 19.80 3.11
N PHE A 64 -11.70 19.23 4.29
CA PHE A 64 -12.42 19.52 5.54
C PHE A 64 -11.67 20.47 6.51
N SER A 65 -10.46 20.94 6.19
CA SER A 65 -9.68 21.86 7.03
C SER A 65 -9.30 23.13 6.27
N ALA A 66 -9.53 24.29 6.89
CA ALA A 66 -9.08 25.59 6.38
C ALA A 66 -7.62 25.93 6.76
N ALA A 67 -7.02 25.17 7.69
CA ALA A 67 -5.63 25.37 8.09
C ALA A 67 -4.68 24.55 7.18
N PRO A 68 -3.46 25.06 6.90
CA PRO A 68 -2.41 24.27 6.25
C PRO A 68 -2.11 23.07 7.14
N ALA A 69 -2.53 21.89 6.68
CA ALA A 69 -2.27 20.64 7.37
C ALA A 69 -0.83 20.22 7.09
N GLU A 70 0.08 20.57 7.99
CA GLU A 70 1.43 19.99 8.00
C GLU A 70 1.33 18.53 8.47
N VAL A 71 2.12 17.66 7.84
CA VAL A 71 2.23 16.25 8.24
C VAL A 71 3.14 16.19 9.45
N THR A 72 2.65 15.58 10.53
CA THR A 72 3.42 15.49 11.77
C THR A 72 4.49 14.40 11.67
N HIS A 73 5.49 14.50 12.55
CA HIS A 73 6.53 13.47 12.72
C HIS A 73 5.92 12.08 12.96
N ASP A 74 4.94 11.99 13.87
CA ASP A 74 4.25 10.75 14.19
C ASP A 74 3.51 10.16 12.97
N GLU A 75 2.91 11.00 12.13
CA GLU A 75 2.23 10.55 10.90
C GLU A 75 3.22 9.97 9.87
N LEU A 76 4.47 10.44 9.84
CA LEU A 76 5.51 9.87 8.99
C LEU A 76 5.97 8.51 9.53
N LEU A 77 6.12 8.38 10.84
CA LEU A 77 6.44 7.10 11.49
C LEU A 77 5.32 6.08 11.28
N GLU A 78 4.05 6.49 11.39
CA GLU A 78 2.90 5.61 11.15
C GLU A 78 2.88 5.09 9.71
N ARG A 79 3.19 5.95 8.72
CA ARG A 79 3.30 5.53 7.31
C ARG A 79 4.48 4.58 7.07
N LEU A 80 5.58 4.77 7.79
CA LEU A 80 6.70 3.83 7.76
C LEU A 80 6.30 2.48 8.36
N ASP A 81 5.56 2.47 9.47
CA ASP A 81 5.03 1.26 10.11
C ASP A 81 4.00 0.53 9.22
N ASP A 82 3.21 1.26 8.42
CA ASP A 82 2.35 0.66 7.39
C ASP A 82 3.18 -0.03 6.29
N LEU A 83 4.30 0.57 5.89
CA LEU A 83 5.21 0.02 4.88
C LEU A 83 5.93 -1.23 5.41
N PHE A 84 6.26 -1.27 6.71
CA PHE A 84 6.68 -2.49 7.41
C PHE A 84 5.65 -3.60 7.33
N ARG A 85 4.42 -3.33 7.78
CA ARG A 85 3.32 -4.31 7.77
C ARG A 85 3.02 -4.81 6.36
N PHE A 86 3.14 -3.94 5.36
CA PHE A 86 3.03 -4.35 3.96
C PHE A 86 4.09 -5.39 3.60
N PHE A 87 5.37 -5.11 3.85
CA PHE A 87 6.44 -6.04 3.46
C PHE A 87 6.47 -7.31 4.31
N GLU A 88 6.09 -7.27 5.58
CA GLU A 88 5.95 -8.47 6.43
C GLU A 88 4.94 -9.49 5.89
N HIS A 89 3.92 -9.04 5.16
CA HIS A 89 2.86 -9.90 4.62
C HIS A 89 2.88 -9.98 3.10
N CYS A 90 3.87 -9.35 2.46
CA CYS A 90 3.97 -9.29 1.01
C CYS A 90 4.46 -10.63 0.45
N SER A 91 3.59 -11.33 -0.29
CA SER A 91 3.93 -12.58 -0.97
C SER A 91 4.74 -12.38 -2.27
N PHE A 92 5.14 -11.16 -2.61
CA PHE A 92 5.94 -10.87 -3.81
C PHE A 92 7.44 -11.13 -3.64
N PHE A 93 7.92 -11.31 -2.41
CA PHE A 93 9.30 -11.73 -2.21
C PHE A 93 9.43 -13.22 -2.54
N GLU A 94 10.14 -13.53 -3.63
CA GLU A 94 10.52 -14.91 -3.96
C GLU A 94 11.58 -15.44 -2.98
N ASP A 95 12.41 -14.55 -2.44
CA ASP A 95 13.48 -14.85 -1.50
C ASP A 95 13.18 -14.26 -0.12
N GLU A 96 13.07 -15.13 0.88
CA GLU A 96 12.89 -14.78 2.29
C GLU A 96 14.03 -13.88 2.78
N TRP A 97 15.27 -14.16 2.36
CA TRP A 97 16.44 -13.39 2.76
C TRP A 97 16.35 -11.94 2.27
N ALA A 98 15.89 -11.72 1.03
CA ALA A 98 15.70 -10.38 0.49
C ALA A 98 14.64 -9.59 1.29
N ARG A 99 13.58 -10.27 1.75
CA ARG A 99 12.56 -9.67 2.62
C ARG A 99 13.14 -9.27 3.97
N GLU A 100 13.85 -10.18 4.64
CA GLU A 100 14.50 -9.90 5.92
C GLU A 100 15.50 -8.73 5.80
N GLN A 101 16.28 -8.70 4.72
CA GLN A 101 17.24 -7.63 4.47
C GLN A 101 16.53 -6.28 4.31
N MET A 102 15.46 -6.21 3.50
CA MET A 102 14.63 -5.02 3.33
C MET A 102 14.07 -4.53 4.68
N LEU A 103 13.47 -5.43 5.47
CA LEU A 103 12.91 -5.11 6.79
C LEU A 103 13.99 -4.62 7.77
N SER A 104 15.20 -5.20 7.73
CA SER A 104 16.32 -4.76 8.56
C SER A 104 16.75 -3.33 8.23
N GLN A 105 16.82 -2.98 6.93
CA GLN A 105 17.20 -1.64 6.47
C GLN A 105 16.15 -0.61 6.87
N LEU A 106 14.87 -0.93 6.67
CA LEU A 106 13.77 -0.07 7.13
C LEU A 106 13.78 0.11 8.65
N THR A 107 14.27 -0.90 9.41
CA THR A 107 14.31 -0.83 10.88
C THR A 107 15.38 0.16 11.33
N ALA A 108 16.53 0.14 10.68
CA ALA A 108 17.55 1.14 10.91
C ALA A 108 17.03 2.55 10.61
N ILE A 109 16.30 2.74 9.51
CA ILE A 109 15.72 4.03 9.15
C ILE A 109 14.69 4.50 10.17
N ARG A 110 13.77 3.61 10.59
CA ARG A 110 12.79 3.90 11.63
C ARG A 110 13.46 4.40 12.90
N GLN A 111 14.52 3.72 13.35
CA GLN A 111 15.27 4.14 14.53
C GLN A 111 15.93 5.52 14.37
N ARG A 112 16.40 5.88 13.16
CA ARG A 112 16.91 7.24 12.89
C ARG A 112 15.79 8.28 12.93
N TRP A 113 14.68 8.00 12.27
CA TRP A 113 13.54 8.92 12.22
C TRP A 113 12.93 9.14 13.60
N THR A 114 12.86 8.11 14.46
CA THR A 114 12.44 8.27 15.87
C THR A 114 13.34 9.25 16.64
N LYS A 115 14.62 9.37 16.27
CA LYS A 115 15.57 10.34 16.86
C LYS A 115 15.48 11.73 16.22
N GLY A 116 14.61 11.92 15.21
CA GLY A 116 14.43 13.17 14.48
C GLY A 116 15.40 13.40 13.32
N ASP A 117 16.18 12.37 12.94
CA ASP A 117 17.11 12.45 11.82
C ASP A 117 16.45 11.93 10.54
N PHE A 118 16.24 12.83 9.57
CA PHE A 118 15.59 12.57 8.28
C PHE A 118 16.54 12.70 7.08
N THR A 119 17.84 12.62 7.35
CA THR A 119 18.90 12.73 6.35
C THR A 119 19.61 11.40 6.07
#